data_AF-A0AAW2UAZ6-F1
#
_entry.id   AF-A0AAW2UAZ6-F1
#
_cell.length_a   1.000
_cell.length_b   1.000
_cell.length_c   1.000
_cell.angle_alpha   90.00
_cell.angle_beta   90.00
_cell.angle_gamma   90.00
#
_symmetry.space_group_name_H-M   'P 1'
#
loop_
_entity.id
_entity.type
_entity.pdbx_description
1 polymer ?
#
loop_
_entity_poly.entity_id
_entity_poly.type
_entity_poly.pdbx_seq_one_letter_code
_entity_poly.pdbx_strand_id
1 'polypeptide(L)'
;MSNLHYLTNIHLKRLDQERLGAEDEDVPLDMIIHPSKAEASIWLIEEVHRRTSSPHHLAQVWTADPMYHSFIDAVFPKLGS
;
A
#
# COMPACT_ATOMS: atom_id res chain seq x y z
N MET A 1 1.71 14.74 -1.82
CA MET A 1 2.01 13.31 -2.02
C MET A 1 1.00 12.77 -3.01
N SER A 2 1.43 11.93 -3.95
CA SER A 2 0.52 11.25 -4.87
C SER A 2 -0.24 10.15 -4.14
N ASN A 3 -1.48 9.91 -4.57
CA ASN A 3 -2.33 8.78 -4.23
C ASN A 3 -1.59 7.44 -4.48
N LEU A 4 -1.65 6.46 -3.56
CA LEU A 4 -1.09 5.11 -3.74
C LEU A 4 -2.11 4.16 -4.37
N HIS A 5 -1.61 3.16 -5.10
CA HIS A 5 -2.47 2.16 -5.70
C HIS A 5 -3.13 1.25 -4.65
N TYR A 6 -4.36 0.81 -4.89
CA TYR A 6 -5.13 -0.10 -4.01
C TYR A 6 -4.29 -1.28 -3.49
N LEU A 7 -3.61 -2.00 -4.39
CA LEU A 7 -2.79 -3.15 -4.02
C LEU A 7 -1.60 -2.78 -3.13
N THR A 8 -1.06 -1.58 -3.26
CA THR A 8 0.02 -1.08 -2.39
C THR A 8 -0.52 -0.83 -0.99
N ASN A 9 -1.68 -0.18 -0.86
CA ASN A 9 -2.34 0.03 0.43
C ASN A 9 -2.67 -1.30 1.14
N ILE A 10 -3.17 -2.30 0.39
CA ILE A 10 -3.41 -3.65 0.93
C ILE A 10 -2.10 -4.33 1.34
N HIS A 11 -1.04 -4.20 0.54
CA HIS A 11 0.25 -4.79 0.87
C HIS A 11 0.83 -4.19 2.16
N LEU A 12 0.78 -2.88 2.34
CA LEU A 12 1.25 -2.20 3.56
C LEU A 12 0.44 -2.63 4.78
N LYS A 13 -0.90 -2.68 4.67
CA LYS A 13 -1.76 -3.21 5.75
C LYS A 13 -1.35 -4.63 6.15
N ARG A 14 -1.03 -5.49 5.19
CA ARG A 14 -0.59 -6.85 5.47
C ARG A 14 0.76 -6.87 6.21
N LEU A 15 1.72 -6.05 5.80
CA LEU A 15 3.00 -5.92 6.51
C LEU A 15 2.80 -5.46 7.96
N ASP A 16 1.90 -4.50 8.21
CA ASP A 16 1.56 -4.07 9.57
C ASP A 16 0.96 -5.23 10.39
N GLN A 17 0.10 -6.05 9.78
CA GLN A 17 -0.51 -7.21 10.43
C GLN A 17 0.49 -8.32 10.74
N GLU A 18 1.49 -8.53 9.88
CA GLU A 18 2.55 -9.53 10.09
C GLU A 18 3.44 -9.20 11.30
N ARG A 19 3.40 -7.95 11.79
CA ARG A 19 4.12 -7.52 12.99
C ARG A 19 3.41 -7.89 14.30
N LEU A 20 2.10 -8.13 14.25
CA LEU A 20 1.31 -8.45 15.45
C LEU A 20 1.72 -9.83 15.99
N GLY A 21 2.13 -9.89 17.25
CA GLY A 21 2.62 -11.10 17.91
C GLY A 21 4.08 -11.45 17.61
N ALA A 22 4.83 -10.59 16.92
CA ALA A 22 6.27 -10.78 16.72
C ALA A 22 7.06 -10.48 18.00
N GLU A 23 8.24 -11.08 18.16
CA GLU A 23 9.11 -10.84 19.33
C GLU A 23 9.53 -9.37 19.46
N ASP A 24 9.63 -8.66 18.34
CA ASP A 24 9.99 -7.26 18.23
C ASP A 24 8.80 -6.34 17.94
N GLU A 25 7.56 -6.78 18.25
CA GLU A 25 6.34 -6.00 18.02
C GLU A 25 6.39 -4.59 18.63
N ASP A 26 7.04 -4.44 19.79
CA ASP A 26 7.17 -3.15 20.50
C ASP A 26 8.32 -2.27 19.98
N VAL A 27 9.17 -2.79 19.09
CA VAL A 27 10.30 -2.04 18.54
C VAL A 27 9.79 -1.06 17.47
N PRO A 28 10.15 0.24 17.53
CA PRO A 28 9.79 1.19 16.49
C PRO A 28 10.30 0.75 15.11
N LEU A 29 9.44 0.79 14.09
CA LEU A 29 9.78 0.25 12.76
C LEU A 29 10.96 0.97 12.11
N ASP A 30 11.14 2.26 12.39
CA ASP A 30 12.26 3.08 11.91
C ASP A 30 13.62 2.68 12.51
N MET A 31 13.61 1.96 13.64
CA MET A 31 14.82 1.35 14.21
C MET A 31 15.17 0.01 13.54
N ILE A 32 14.20 -0.65 12.90
CA ILE A 32 14.39 -1.92 12.17
C ILE A 32 14.74 -1.63 10.71
N ILE A 33 14.01 -0.71 10.08
CA ILE A 33 14.14 -0.36 8.67
C ILE A 33 14.41 1.14 8.56
N HIS A 34 15.58 1.50 8.02
CA HIS A 34 15.92 2.89 7.76
C HIS A 34 14.87 3.56 6.85
N PRO A 35 14.35 4.76 7.18
CA PRO A 35 13.26 5.40 6.45
C PRO A 35 13.45 5.50 4.94
N SER A 36 14.66 5.86 4.48
CA SER A 36 14.95 5.93 3.03
C SER A 36 14.84 4.58 2.31
N LYS A 37 15.12 3.47 3.00
CA LYS A 37 14.95 2.13 2.42
C LYS A 37 13.47 1.77 2.37
N ALA A 38 12.70 2.07 3.44
CA ALA A 38 11.26 1.86 3.47
C ALA A 38 10.58 2.64 2.33
N GLU A 39 10.90 3.92 2.16
CA GLU A 39 10.36 4.75 1.09
C GLU A 39 10.70 4.19 -0.30
N ALA A 40 11.97 3.84 -0.54
CA ALA A 40 12.39 3.26 -1.82
C ALA A 40 11.65 1.94 -2.13
N SER A 41 11.47 1.07 -1.13
CA SER A 41 10.72 -0.17 -1.27
C SER A 41 9.25 0.08 -1.63
N ILE A 42 8.61 1.05 -0.98
CA ILE A 42 7.22 1.44 -1.30
C ILE A 42 7.11 1.91 -2.75
N TRP A 43 8.02 2.77 -3.22
CA TRP A 43 7.99 3.26 -4.59
C TRP A 43 8.20 2.18 -5.64
N LEU A 44 9.10 1.22 -5.39
CA LEU A 44 9.32 0.09 -6.29
C LEU A 44 8.08 -0.81 -6.40
N ILE A 45 7.44 -1.11 -5.27
CA ILE A 45 6.20 -1.90 -5.23
C ILE A 45 5.07 -1.16 -5.94
N GLU A 46 4.94 0.14 -5.67
CA GLU A 46 3.95 1.01 -6.30
C GLU A 46 4.11 1.06 -7.83
N GLU A 47 5.34 1.14 -8.34
CA GLU A 47 5.61 1.12 -9.78
C GLU A 47 5.15 -0.19 -10.43
N VAL A 48 5.42 -1.33 -9.78
CA VAL A 48 4.96 -2.65 -10.25
C VAL A 48 3.43 -2.68 -10.27
N HIS A 49 2.77 -2.35 -9.17
CA HIS A 49 1.31 -2.39 -9.09
C HIS A 49 0.64 -1.49 -10.15
N ARG A 50 1.19 -0.30 -10.41
CA ARG A 50 0.66 0.60 -11.45
C ARG A 50 0.82 0.07 -12.87
N ARG A 51 1.88 -0.69 -13.15
CA ARG A 51 2.23 -1.11 -14.51
C ARG A 51 1.75 -2.51 -14.89
N THR A 52 1.53 -3.38 -13.91
CA THR A 52 1.28 -4.81 -14.18
C THR A 52 -0.11 -5.28 -13.77
N SER A 53 -0.82 -4.55 -12.91
CA SER A 53 -2.14 -4.96 -12.44
C SER A 53 -3.19 -4.86 -13.55
N SER A 54 -3.88 -5.98 -13.83
CA SER A 54 -4.98 -5.97 -14.79
C SER A 54 -6.30 -5.53 -14.11
N PRO A 55 -7.20 -4.84 -14.82
CA PRO A 55 -8.52 -4.50 -14.29
C PRO A 55 -9.34 -5.73 -13.88
N HIS A 56 -9.17 -6.86 -14.59
CA HIS A 56 -9.86 -8.10 -14.26
C HIS A 56 -9.42 -8.66 -12.91
N HIS A 57 -8.11 -8.66 -12.63
CA HIS A 57 -7.58 -9.06 -11.34
C HIS A 57 -8.10 -8.16 -10.21
N LEU A 58 -8.11 -6.84 -10.41
CA LEU A 58 -8.64 -5.90 -9.43
C LEU A 58 -10.12 -6.14 -9.12
N ALA A 59 -10.95 -6.37 -10.15
CA ALA A 59 -12.36 -6.67 -9.97
C ALA A 59 -12.60 -7.96 -9.16
N GLN A 60 -11.78 -9.00 -9.39
CA GLN A 60 -11.84 -10.23 -8.61
C GLN A 60 -11.52 -9.98 -7.13
N VAL A 61 -10.45 -9.22 -6.86
CA VAL A 61 -10.04 -8.90 -5.48
C VAL A 61 -11.09 -8.03 -4.79
N TRP A 62 -11.64 -7.02 -5.46
CA TRP A 62 -12.70 -6.17 -4.90
C TRP A 62 -13.99 -6.93 -4.62
N THR A 63 -14.33 -7.92 -5.45
CA THR A 63 -15.50 -8.78 -5.19
C THR A 63 -15.34 -9.57 -3.89
N ALA A 64 -14.11 -9.93 -3.53
CA ALA A 64 -13.80 -10.65 -2.29
C ALA A 64 -13.65 -9.74 -1.06
N ASP A 65 -13.50 -8.42 -1.24
CA ASP A 65 -13.28 -7.44 -0.17
C ASP A 65 -14.40 -6.39 -0.12
N PRO A 66 -15.42 -6.57 0.74
CA PRO A 66 -16.53 -5.61 0.88
C PRO A 66 -16.10 -4.19 1.26
N MET A 67 -14.89 -4.03 1.82
CA MET A 67 -14.37 -2.74 2.28
C MET A 67 -13.31 -2.17 1.34
N TYR A 68 -13.17 -2.69 0.11
CA TYR A 68 -12.08 -2.30 -0.80
C TYR A 68 -11.95 -0.79 -1.02
N HIS A 69 -13.07 -0.05 -0.98
CA HIS A 69 -13.11 1.40 -1.11
C HIS A 69 -12.28 2.14 -0.05
N SER A 70 -12.08 1.58 1.16
CA SER A 70 -11.27 2.23 2.19
C SER A 70 -9.78 2.26 1.86
N PHE A 71 -9.35 1.48 0.85
CA PHE A 71 -7.98 1.40 0.37
C PHE A 71 -7.77 2.12 -0.96
N ILE A 72 -8.81 2.78 -1.48
CA ILE A 72 -8.71 3.65 -2.65
C ILE A 72 -8.56 5.08 -2.14
N ASP A 73 -7.36 5.61 -2.27
CA ASP A 73 -7.06 7.00 -1.91
C ASP A 73 -7.94 7.96 -2.75
N ALA A 74 -8.31 9.10 -2.18
CA ALA A 74 -9.04 10.13 -2.92
C ALA A 74 -8.15 10.74 -4.03
N VAL A 75 -8.71 10.90 -5.22
CA VAL A 75 -8.06 11.64 -6.31
C VAL A 75 -8.55 13.08 -6.24
N PHE A 76 -7.71 13.97 -5.73
CA PHE A 76 -8.00 15.40 -5.76
C PHE A 76 -7.70 15.94 -7.17
N PRO A 77 -8.65 16.67 -7.81
CA PRO A 77 -8.35 17.37 -9.05
C PRO A 77 -7.18 18.31 -8.80
N LYS A 78 -6.19 18.32 -9.70
CA LYS A 78 -5.20 19.41 -9.70
C LYS A 78 -5.97 20.70 -10.03
N LEU A 79 -5.97 21.66 -9.10
CA LEU A 79 -6.39 23.02 -9.41
C LEU A 79 -5.58 23.47 -10.63
N GLY A 80 -6.28 23.75 -11.73
CA GLY A 80 -5.70 23.87 -13.06
C GLY A 80 -4.53 24.84 -13.15
N SER A 81 -3.58 24.50 -14.02
CA SER A 81 -2.57 25.41 -14.58
C SER A 81 -3.18 26.30 -15.65
#